data_AF-A0A562VCI3-F1
#
_entry.id   AF-A0A562VCI3-F1
#
_cell.length_a   1.000
_cell.length_b   1.000
_cell.length_c   1.000
_cell.angle_alpha   90.00
_cell.angle_beta   90.00
_cell.angle_gamma   90.00
#
_symmetry.space_group_name_H-M   'P 1'
#
loop_
_entity.id
_entity.type
_entity.pdbx_description
1 polymer ?
#
loop_
_entity_poly.entity_id
_entity_poly.type
_entity_poly.pdbx_seq_one_letter_code
_entity_poly.pdbx_strand_id
1 'polypeptide(L)'
;MRYVVVMALSVLALSACSGEQPSGELDRYGQSACDDLAGFLDEGAPESERELVLTEVVDNAKSSSVESIATAGGELEGMIKSDGWEAGTDAFTAACEAEGWQAG
;
A
#
# COMPACT_ATOMS: atom_id res chain seq x y z
N MET A 1 25.30 49.32 -30.05
CA MET A 1 24.03 48.64 -30.35
C MET A 1 23.41 48.22 -29.02
N ARG A 2 22.13 48.53 -28.84
CA ARG A 2 21.30 48.25 -27.64
C ARG A 2 20.78 46.81 -27.70
N TYR A 3 20.85 46.07 -26.59
CA TYR A 3 19.90 45.02 -26.15
C TYR A 3 20.11 44.91 -24.62
N VAL A 4 19.33 45.59 -23.78
CA VAL A 4 18.03 45.22 -23.20
C VAL A 4 18.01 43.84 -22.53
N VAL A 5 17.72 43.92 -21.23
CA VAL A 5 17.58 42.92 -20.17
C VAL A 5 16.63 41.78 -20.53
N VAL A 6 16.96 40.55 -20.09
CA VAL A 6 15.95 39.54 -19.74
C VAL A 6 16.20 39.11 -18.30
N MET A 7 15.21 39.42 -17.46
CA MET A 7 15.07 38.89 -16.11
C MET A 7 14.80 37.39 -16.16
N ALA A 8 15.35 36.66 -15.19
CA ALA A 8 14.69 35.49 -14.63
C ALA A 8 15.01 35.41 -13.14
N LEU A 9 14.23 36.14 -12.34
CA LEU A 9 13.93 35.70 -10.98
C LEU A 9 13.09 34.42 -11.12
N SER A 10 13.56 33.31 -10.55
CA SER A 10 12.70 32.19 -10.22
C SER A 10 13.02 31.76 -8.80
N VAL A 11 12.42 32.51 -7.88
CA VAL A 11 12.14 32.06 -6.52
C VAL A 11 11.14 30.91 -6.65
N LEU A 12 11.56 29.69 -6.34
CA LEU A 12 10.65 28.61 -5.94
C LEU A 12 11.02 28.21 -4.52
N ALA A 13 10.52 29.03 -3.60
CA ALA A 13 10.23 28.58 -2.25
C ALA A 13 8.92 27.80 -2.26
N LEU A 14 8.76 26.93 -1.25
CA LEU A 14 7.61 26.07 -0.94
C LEU A 14 7.53 24.79 -1.81
N SER A 15 7.51 23.60 -1.22
CA SER A 15 6.57 23.24 -0.17
C SER A 15 7.15 22.15 0.73
N ALA A 16 6.88 22.26 2.03
CA ALA A 16 6.94 21.15 2.94
C ALA A 16 6.04 20.03 2.42
N CYS A 17 6.63 19.03 1.77
CA CYS A 17 6.03 17.71 1.80
C CYS A 17 6.25 17.23 3.23
N SER A 18 5.23 17.40 4.07
CA SER A 18 4.94 16.42 5.11
C SER A 18 4.70 15.08 4.41
N GLY A 19 5.76 14.49 3.85
CA GLY A 19 5.80 13.07 3.69
C GLY A 19 5.98 12.59 5.11
N GLU A 20 4.87 12.19 5.74
CA GLU A 20 4.95 11.23 6.82
C GLU A 20 5.90 10.15 6.30
N GLN A 21 7.13 10.15 6.82
CA GLN A 21 8.10 9.13 6.46
C GLN A 21 7.47 7.83 6.97
N PRO A 22 7.35 6.78 6.13
CA PRO A 22 6.68 5.55 6.54
C PRO A 22 7.16 5.11 7.92
N SER A 23 6.19 4.84 8.80
CA SER A 23 6.37 4.82 10.25
C SER A 23 7.33 3.75 10.76
N GLY A 24 7.53 2.68 10.00
CA GLY A 24 8.33 1.56 10.48
C GLY A 24 8.69 0.61 9.36
N GLU A 25 9.89 0.03 9.48
CA GLU A 25 10.23 -1.23 8.83
C GLU A 25 9.07 -2.20 9.13
N LEU A 26 8.35 -2.64 8.09
CA LEU A 26 7.31 -3.65 8.24
C LEU A 26 7.91 -4.85 8.97
N ASP A 27 7.16 -5.41 9.93
CA ASP A 27 7.56 -6.72 10.44
C ASP A 27 7.36 -7.79 9.38
N ARG A 28 7.91 -8.98 9.65
CA ARG A 28 7.84 -10.11 8.71
C ARG A 28 6.42 -10.48 8.28
N TYR A 29 5.42 -10.25 9.14
CA TYR A 29 4.05 -10.63 8.86
C TYR A 29 3.37 -9.58 7.96
N GLY A 30 3.61 -8.29 8.24
CA GLY A 30 3.18 -7.20 7.39
C GLY A 30 3.82 -7.27 6.01
N GLN A 31 5.14 -7.52 5.96
CA GLN A 31 5.87 -7.69 4.70
C GLN A 31 5.32 -8.87 3.89
N SER A 32 5.16 -10.06 4.51
CA SER A 32 4.59 -11.23 3.84
C SER A 32 3.19 -10.93 3.31
N ALA A 33 2.31 -10.34 4.13
CA ALA A 33 0.95 -10.06 3.68
C ALA A 33 0.90 -9.11 2.47
N CYS A 34 1.73 -8.07 2.46
CA CYS A 34 1.82 -7.14 1.33
C CYS A 34 2.42 -7.81 0.08
N ASP A 35 3.48 -8.61 0.23
CA ASP A 35 4.12 -9.34 -0.88
C ASP A 35 3.20 -10.42 -1.45
N ASP A 36 2.52 -11.19 -0.59
CA ASP A 36 1.59 -12.26 -0.96
C ASP A 36 0.38 -11.68 -1.72
N LEU A 37 -0.14 -10.52 -1.27
CA LEU A 37 -1.21 -9.83 -1.99
C LEU A 37 -0.73 -9.33 -3.36
N ALA A 38 0.47 -8.74 -3.43
CA ALA A 38 1.03 -8.26 -4.69
C ALA A 38 1.22 -9.41 -5.69
N GLY A 39 1.73 -10.55 -5.23
CA GLY A 39 1.83 -11.77 -6.03
C GLY A 39 0.47 -12.26 -6.52
N PHE A 40 -0.54 -12.26 -5.65
CA PHE A 40 -1.91 -12.59 -6.04
C PHE A 40 -2.47 -11.66 -7.12
N LEU A 41 -2.21 -10.35 -7.04
CA LEU A 41 -2.70 -9.36 -8.00
C LEU A 41 -1.94 -9.41 -9.35
N ASP A 42 -0.65 -9.72 -9.33
CA ASP A 42 0.18 -9.83 -10.55
C ASP A 42 -0.05 -11.16 -11.29
N GLU A 43 0.03 -12.28 -10.56
CA GLU A 43 -0.11 -13.61 -11.15
C GLU A 43 -1.58 -13.96 -11.43
N GLY A 44 -2.49 -13.44 -10.61
CA GLY A 44 -3.91 -13.79 -10.61
C GLY A 44 -4.14 -15.22 -10.12
N ALA A 45 -4.93 -15.39 -9.05
CA ALA A 45 -5.38 -16.74 -8.68
C ALA A 45 -6.67 -17.14 -9.42
N PRO A 46 -6.87 -18.45 -9.70
CA PRO A 46 -8.16 -18.96 -10.12
C PRO A 46 -9.26 -18.52 -9.14
N GLU A 47 -10.47 -18.25 -9.63
CA GLU A 47 -11.59 -17.83 -8.78
C GLU A 47 -11.87 -18.81 -7.63
N SER A 48 -11.65 -20.11 -7.86
CA SER A 48 -11.79 -21.17 -6.85
C SER A 48 -10.76 -21.12 -5.72
N GLU A 49 -9.63 -20.44 -5.91
CA GLU A 49 -8.52 -20.33 -4.95
C GLU A 49 -8.41 -18.93 -4.34
N ARG A 50 -9.07 -17.93 -4.91
CA ARG A 50 -9.07 -16.54 -4.43
C ARG A 50 -9.35 -16.42 -2.93
N GLU A 51 -10.42 -17.05 -2.45
CA GLU A 51 -10.80 -16.95 -1.03
C GLU A 51 -9.71 -17.54 -0.13
N LEU A 52 -9.08 -18.64 -0.54
CA LEU A 52 -8.00 -19.29 0.21
C LEU A 52 -6.77 -18.37 0.29
N VAL A 53 -6.32 -17.83 -0.85
CA VAL A 53 -5.14 -16.95 -0.93
C VAL A 53 -5.37 -15.67 -0.14
N LEU A 54 -6.52 -15.01 -0.33
CA LEU A 54 -6.82 -13.77 0.40
C LEU A 54 -7.01 -14.01 1.90
N THR A 55 -7.47 -15.20 2.32
CA THR A 55 -7.52 -15.56 3.75
C THR A 55 -6.11 -15.67 4.35
N GLU A 56 -5.15 -16.23 3.61
CA GLU A 56 -3.74 -16.30 4.05
C GLU A 56 -3.11 -14.91 4.19
N VAL A 57 -3.35 -14.02 3.23
CA VAL A 57 -2.96 -12.60 3.31
C VAL A 57 -3.53 -11.96 4.57
N VAL A 58 -4.82 -12.16 4.85
CA VAL A 58 -5.50 -11.62 6.03
C VAL A 58 -4.91 -12.15 7.33
N ASP A 59 -4.60 -13.45 7.41
CA ASP A 59 -4.04 -14.08 8.61
C ASP A 59 -2.62 -13.55 8.91
N ASN A 60 -1.80 -13.36 7.86
CA ASN A 60 -0.51 -12.70 7.98
C ASN A 60 -0.67 -11.24 8.41
N ALA A 61 -1.55 -10.48 7.78
CA ALA A 61 -1.79 -9.09 8.11
C ALA A 61 -2.21 -8.89 9.58
N LYS A 62 -3.17 -9.67 10.06
CA LYS A 62 -3.66 -9.61 11.45
C LYS A 62 -2.61 -10.04 12.48
N SER A 63 -1.60 -10.80 12.05
CA SER A 63 -0.45 -11.18 12.88
C SER A 63 0.64 -10.11 12.93
N SER A 64 0.55 -9.08 12.09
CA SER A 64 1.46 -7.94 12.10
C SER A 64 1.27 -7.09 13.36
N SER A 65 2.39 -6.60 13.87
CA SER A 65 2.50 -5.56 14.90
C SER A 65 2.27 -4.15 14.36
N VAL A 66 2.22 -3.98 13.04
CA VAL A 66 1.88 -2.72 12.39
C VAL A 66 0.35 -2.59 12.36
N GLU A 67 -0.19 -1.70 13.20
CA GLU A 67 -1.62 -1.60 13.49
C GLU A 67 -2.48 -1.29 12.26
N SER A 68 -1.98 -0.47 11.33
CA SER A 68 -2.65 -0.13 10.08
C SER A 68 -2.80 -1.34 9.16
N ILE A 69 -1.77 -2.17 9.04
CA ILE A 69 -1.78 -3.43 8.28
C ILE A 69 -2.73 -4.44 8.92
N ALA A 70 -2.65 -4.64 10.24
CA ALA A 70 -3.53 -5.55 10.96
C ALA A 70 -5.01 -5.13 10.84
N THR A 71 -5.28 -3.82 10.89
CA THR A 71 -6.62 -3.25 10.70
C THR A 71 -7.13 -3.47 9.28
N ALA A 72 -6.35 -3.11 8.27
CA ALA A 72 -6.69 -3.31 6.87
C ALA A 72 -6.94 -4.79 6.55
N GLY A 73 -6.17 -5.71 7.14
CA GLY A 73 -6.39 -7.14 7.02
C GLY A 73 -7.75 -7.58 7.59
N GLY A 74 -8.14 -7.03 8.73
CA GLY A 74 -9.48 -7.26 9.29
C GLY A 74 -10.62 -6.73 8.41
N GLU A 75 -10.43 -5.58 7.77
CA GLU A 75 -11.40 -5.01 6.82
C GLU A 75 -11.51 -5.88 5.55
N LEU A 76 -10.37 -6.30 4.99
CA LEU A 76 -10.31 -7.21 3.84
C LEU A 76 -11.03 -8.53 4.15
N GLU A 77 -10.90 -9.10 5.35
CA GLU A 77 -11.64 -10.31 5.77
C GLU A 77 -13.17 -10.16 5.61
N GLY A 78 -13.70 -8.98 5.98
CA GLY A 78 -15.12 -8.67 5.81
C GLY A 78 -15.54 -8.52 4.36
N MET A 79 -14.63 -8.02 3.51
CA MET A 79 -14.88 -7.79 2.09
C MET A 79 -14.81 -9.06 1.23
N ILE A 80 -13.91 -9.99 1.56
CA ILE A 80 -13.82 -11.31 0.88
C ILE A 80 -15.17 -12.03 0.88
N LYS A 81 -15.90 -11.97 2.01
CA LYS A 81 -17.19 -12.64 2.21
C LYS A 81 -18.38 -11.96 1.52
N SER A 82 -18.18 -10.75 0.98
CA SER A 82 -19.25 -9.90 0.44
C SER A 82 -19.07 -9.53 -1.04
N ASP A 83 -18.23 -10.29 -1.78
CA ASP A 83 -17.79 -9.99 -3.15
C ASP A 83 -17.10 -8.62 -3.32
N GLY A 84 -16.78 -7.92 -2.21
CA GLY A 84 -16.10 -6.63 -2.20
C GLY A 84 -14.58 -6.74 -2.19
N TRP A 85 -14.03 -7.91 -2.48
CA TRP A 85 -12.61 -8.22 -2.29
C TRP A 85 -11.69 -7.26 -3.06
N GLU A 86 -12.05 -6.81 -4.27
CA GLU A 86 -11.24 -5.88 -5.07
C GLU A 86 -11.02 -4.55 -4.33
N ALA A 87 -12.09 -3.96 -3.80
CA ALA A 87 -12.00 -2.74 -3.00
C ALA A 87 -11.22 -2.97 -1.70
N GLY A 88 -11.34 -4.16 -1.12
CA GLY A 88 -10.57 -4.57 0.06
C GLY A 88 -9.07 -4.68 -0.24
N THR A 89 -8.69 -5.27 -1.37
CA THR A 89 -7.29 -5.42 -1.79
C THR A 89 -6.66 -4.08 -2.15
N ASP A 90 -7.42 -3.15 -2.75
CA ASP A 90 -6.98 -1.78 -3.01
C ASP A 90 -6.70 -1.03 -1.70
N ALA A 91 -7.63 -1.11 -0.74
CA ALA A 91 -7.46 -0.49 0.57
C ALA A 91 -6.28 -1.09 1.35
N PHE A 92 -6.11 -2.42 1.28
CA PHE A 92 -4.98 -3.11 1.90
C PHE A 92 -3.64 -2.70 1.27
N THR A 93 -3.58 -2.63 -0.06
CA THR A 93 -2.37 -2.18 -0.79
C THR A 93 -2.01 -0.76 -0.40
N ALA A 94 -2.99 0.14 -0.30
CA ALA A 94 -2.74 1.51 0.15
C ALA A 94 -2.19 1.58 1.59
N ALA A 95 -2.63 0.69 2.48
CA ALA A 95 -2.07 0.58 3.83
C ALA A 95 -0.61 0.09 3.80
N CYS A 96 -0.29 -0.91 2.96
CA CYS A 96 1.08 -1.35 2.72
C CYS A 96 1.98 -0.19 2.27
N GLU A 97 1.57 0.55 1.23
CA GLU A 97 2.34 1.68 0.70
C GLU A 97 2.53 2.81 1.72
N ALA A 98 1.50 3.09 2.54
CA ALA A 98 1.57 4.09 3.60
C ALA A 98 2.61 3.73 4.68
N GLU A 99 2.79 2.43 4.96
CA GLU A 99 3.84 1.92 5.85
C GLU A 99 5.19 1.73 5.15
N GLY A 100 5.31 2.16 3.89
CA GLY A 100 6.57 2.19 3.16
C GLY A 100 6.95 0.89 2.48
N TRP A 101 5.99 -0.04 2.37
CA TRP A 101 6.15 -1.19 1.50
C TRP A 101 6.39 -0.74 0.06
N GLN A 102 7.28 -1.45 -0.63
CA GLN A 102 7.55 -1.26 -2.05
C GLN A 102 7.43 -2.62 -2.71
N ALA A 103 6.59 -2.71 -3.74
CA ALA A 103 6.53 -3.91 -4.57
C ALA A 103 7.93 -4.24 -5.12
N GLY A 104 8.37 -5.47 -4.88
CA GLY A 104 9.70 -5.99 -5.27
C GLY A 104 9.85 -6.29 -6.75
#